data_AF-A0A3D2SHK5-F1
#
_entry.id   AF-A0A3D2SHK5-F1
#
_cell.length_a   1.000
_cell.length_b   1.000
_cell.length_c   1.000
_cell.angle_alpha   90.00
_cell.angle_beta   90.00
_cell.angle_gamma   90.00
#
_symmetry.space_group_name_H-M   'P 1'
#
loop_
_entity.id
_entity.type
_entity.pdbx_description
1 polymer ?
#
loop_
_entity_poly.entity_id
_entity_poly.type
_entity_poly.pdbx_seq_one_letter_code
_entity_poly.pdbx_strand_id
1 'polypeptide(L)'
;LTPLFPDVKFKLCKGGYSDSLSARVVDLFAPIGKGQRGLIVAQPKTGKTLLLKDIANAIAANHPEVYMIMLLIDERPEEVTDMARSVNAEVIASTFDEPAERHVKIAGIVLEKAKRMVECGHDVVIFLDSITRLARAYNTVSPASGKVLSGGVDANALHKPKRFFGAARNIENGGSLTILATALIDTGSKMDEVIFEEFKGTGNMELQLDRNLSNKRIFPAVNIVASSTRRDDLLLDKQTLDRMWILRKYLSDMNPIEAMDFVKDRLEKTKDNDEFLMSMNS
;
A
#
# COMPACT_ATOMS: atom_id res chain seq x y z
N LEU A 1 4.95 22.69 -8.52
CA LEU A 1 3.84 21.98 -7.85
C LEU A 1 4.18 21.85 -6.37
N THR A 2 3.45 22.55 -5.51
CA THR A 2 3.69 22.58 -4.05
C THR A 2 3.17 21.28 -3.42
N PRO A 3 4.02 20.45 -2.80
CA PRO A 3 3.59 19.19 -2.19
C PRO A 3 2.91 19.44 -0.85
N LEU A 4 1.77 18.79 -0.62
CA LEU A 4 1.03 18.80 0.65
C LEU A 4 0.87 17.39 1.21
N PHE A 5 0.47 17.30 2.48
CA PHE A 5 -0.07 16.05 3.00
C PHE A 5 -1.40 15.73 2.30
N PRO A 6 -1.74 14.44 2.15
CA PRO A 6 -3.09 14.06 1.75
C PRO A 6 -4.12 14.58 2.75
N ASP A 7 -5.14 15.25 2.23
CA ASP A 7 -6.25 15.86 2.97
C ASP A 7 -7.62 15.39 2.47
N VAL A 8 -7.63 14.62 1.37
CA VAL A 8 -8.82 13.95 0.83
C VAL A 8 -8.63 12.44 0.93
N LYS A 9 -9.45 11.78 1.75
CA LYS A 9 -9.44 10.32 1.93
C LYS A 9 -10.03 9.59 0.71
N PHE A 10 -9.39 8.51 0.27
CA PHE A 10 -10.05 7.49 -0.53
C PHE A 10 -10.97 6.69 0.39
N LYS A 11 -12.28 6.85 0.20
CA LYS A 11 -13.29 6.06 0.88
C LYS A 11 -13.25 4.65 0.31
N LEU A 12 -12.81 3.67 1.08
CA LEU A 12 -12.80 2.27 0.62
C LEU A 12 -14.16 1.59 0.85
N CYS A 13 -14.97 2.11 1.77
CA CYS A 13 -16.26 1.55 2.15
C CYS A 13 -17.41 2.41 1.59
N LYS A 14 -18.42 1.79 0.99
CA LYS A 14 -19.66 2.47 0.51
C LYS A 14 -20.70 2.67 1.61
N GLY A 15 -20.53 1.99 2.75
CA GLY A 15 -21.52 1.98 3.83
C GLY A 15 -22.58 0.92 3.55
N GLY A 16 -22.38 -0.29 4.08
CA GLY A 16 -23.31 -1.41 3.91
C GLY A 16 -22.62 -2.77 3.99
N TYR A 17 -23.43 -3.84 4.05
CA TYR A 17 -22.95 -5.23 4.15
C TYR A 17 -22.15 -5.73 2.94
N SER A 18 -22.00 -4.94 1.88
CA SER A 18 -21.20 -5.28 0.69
C SER A 18 -19.72 -4.94 0.80
N ASP A 19 -19.32 -4.16 1.81
CA ASP A 19 -17.93 -3.76 1.97
C ASP A 19 -17.08 -4.94 2.46
N SER A 20 -15.95 -5.21 1.79
CA SER A 20 -15.07 -6.29 2.19
C SER A 20 -14.43 -6.00 3.55
N LEU A 21 -14.19 -7.04 4.33
CA LEU A 21 -13.52 -6.90 5.63
C LEU A 21 -12.13 -6.27 5.46
N SER A 22 -11.40 -6.61 4.38
CA SER A 22 -10.14 -5.98 4.00
C SER A 22 -10.26 -4.46 3.85
N ALA A 23 -11.26 -3.99 3.09
CA ALA A 23 -11.50 -2.57 2.89
C ALA A 23 -11.83 -1.87 4.21
N ARG A 24 -12.72 -2.46 5.02
CA ARG A 24 -13.11 -1.90 6.33
C ARG A 24 -11.94 -1.77 7.29
N VAL A 25 -11.11 -2.80 7.40
CA VAL A 25 -9.91 -2.80 8.25
C VAL A 25 -8.91 -1.75 7.79
N VAL A 26 -8.62 -1.67 6.48
CA VAL A 26 -7.69 -0.66 5.96
C VAL A 26 -8.24 0.76 6.16
N ASP A 27 -9.52 0.98 5.89
CA ASP A 27 -10.17 2.29 6.01
C ASP A 27 -10.14 2.86 7.44
N LEU A 28 -10.14 1.99 8.45
CA LEU A 28 -10.00 2.33 9.87
C LEU A 28 -8.55 2.47 10.33
N PHE A 29 -7.70 1.47 10.06
CA PHE A 29 -6.38 1.35 10.71
C PHE A 29 -5.22 1.89 9.87
N ALA A 30 -5.41 2.09 8.57
CA ALA A 30 -4.41 2.70 7.70
C ALA A 30 -5.09 3.47 6.56
N PRO A 31 -5.83 4.56 6.89
CA PRO A 31 -6.61 5.31 5.92
C PRO A 31 -5.71 5.84 4.79
N ILE A 32 -6.19 5.74 3.56
CA ILE A 32 -5.40 6.11 2.37
C ILE A 32 -5.93 7.44 1.84
N GLY A 33 -5.06 8.43 1.68
CA GLY A 33 -5.41 9.71 1.07
C GLY A 33 -4.96 9.85 -0.39
N LYS A 34 -5.57 10.80 -1.10
CA LYS A 34 -5.12 11.29 -2.41
C LYS A 34 -3.72 11.89 -2.28
N GLY A 35 -2.72 11.21 -2.85
CA GLY A 35 -1.31 11.58 -2.73
C GLY A 35 -0.51 10.74 -1.74
N GLN A 36 -1.07 9.66 -1.19
CA GLN A 36 -0.41 8.81 -0.20
C GLN A 36 0.82 8.09 -0.79
N ARG A 37 1.85 7.92 0.04
CA ARG A 37 2.99 7.01 -0.16
C ARG A 37 2.85 5.84 0.80
N GLY A 38 2.11 4.82 0.40
CA GLY A 38 1.81 3.66 1.22
C GLY A 38 2.73 2.48 0.93
N LEU A 39 3.19 1.83 2.00
CA LEU A 39 3.89 0.55 1.95
C LEU A 39 3.00 -0.55 2.53
N ILE A 40 2.73 -1.58 1.74
CA ILE A 40 2.10 -2.82 2.20
C ILE A 40 3.23 -3.81 2.47
N VAL A 41 3.59 -3.94 3.74
CA VAL A 41 4.71 -4.73 4.20
C VAL A 41 4.24 -6.16 4.40
N ALA A 42 4.79 -7.12 3.68
CA ALA A 42 4.26 -8.47 3.64
C ALA A 42 5.36 -9.52 3.58
N GLN A 43 5.27 -10.55 4.42
CA GLN A 43 5.98 -11.80 4.16
C GLN A 43 5.35 -12.54 2.96
N PRO A 44 6.09 -13.44 2.29
CA PRO A 44 5.50 -14.34 1.31
C PRO A 44 4.30 -15.12 1.88
N LYS A 45 3.25 -15.31 1.06
CA LYS A 45 2.03 -16.09 1.37
C LYS A 45 1.12 -15.52 2.48
N THR A 46 1.17 -14.21 2.74
CA THR A 46 0.31 -13.53 3.74
C THR A 46 -1.02 -13.00 3.19
N GLY A 47 -1.28 -13.13 1.89
CA GLY A 47 -2.50 -12.61 1.25
C GLY A 47 -2.38 -11.23 0.61
N LYS A 48 -1.15 -10.72 0.42
CA LYS A 48 -0.79 -9.50 -0.36
C LYS A 48 -1.70 -9.24 -1.55
N THR A 49 -1.80 -10.21 -2.47
CA THR A 49 -2.51 -10.06 -3.74
C THR A 49 -4.02 -9.84 -3.54
N LEU A 50 -4.63 -10.58 -2.61
CA LEU A 50 -6.07 -10.43 -2.30
C LEU A 50 -6.35 -9.05 -1.72
N LEU A 51 -5.53 -8.62 -0.75
CA LEU A 51 -5.65 -7.30 -0.16
C LEU A 51 -5.50 -6.17 -1.19
N LEU A 52 -4.51 -6.27 -2.09
CA LEU A 52 -4.32 -5.31 -3.17
C LEU A 52 -5.54 -5.22 -4.09
N LYS A 53 -6.11 -6.37 -4.48
CA LYS A 53 -7.32 -6.42 -5.31
C LYS A 53 -8.50 -5.77 -4.60
N ASP A 54 -8.69 -6.06 -3.32
CA ASP A 54 -9.79 -5.48 -2.53
C ASP A 54 -9.68 -3.95 -2.45
N ILE A 55 -8.48 -3.42 -2.18
CA ILE A 55 -8.24 -1.97 -2.15
C ILE A 55 -8.45 -1.35 -3.54
N ALA A 56 -7.90 -1.96 -4.59
CA ALA A 56 -8.02 -1.44 -5.95
C ALA A 56 -9.48 -1.40 -6.43
N ASN A 57 -10.24 -2.48 -6.20
CA ASN A 57 -11.65 -2.54 -6.57
C ASN A 57 -12.51 -1.59 -5.73
N ALA A 58 -12.19 -1.41 -4.45
CA ALA A 58 -12.85 -0.41 -3.61
C ALA A 58 -12.62 1.02 -4.14
N ILE A 59 -11.38 1.37 -4.50
CA ILE A 59 -11.08 2.67 -5.12
C ILE A 59 -11.80 2.80 -6.47
N ALA A 60 -11.76 1.80 -7.35
CA ALA A 60 -12.46 1.82 -8.64
C ALA A 60 -13.96 2.10 -8.49
N ALA A 61 -14.58 1.46 -7.49
CA ALA A 61 -16.01 1.50 -7.29
C ALA A 61 -16.49 2.80 -6.60
N ASN A 62 -15.63 3.44 -5.81
CA ASN A 62 -15.96 4.60 -4.97
C ASN A 62 -15.41 5.90 -5.54
N HIS A 63 -14.36 5.81 -6.34
CA HIS A 63 -13.64 6.92 -6.94
C HIS A 63 -13.42 6.68 -8.45
N PRO A 64 -14.51 6.64 -9.25
CA PRO A 64 -14.41 6.39 -10.69
C PRO A 64 -13.67 7.51 -11.45
N GLU A 65 -13.44 8.67 -10.82
CA GLU A 65 -12.64 9.76 -11.37
C GLU A 65 -11.13 9.48 -11.36
N VAL A 66 -10.68 8.51 -10.56
CA VAL A 66 -9.27 8.21 -10.34
C VAL A 66 -8.74 7.31 -11.45
N TYR A 67 -7.60 7.69 -12.01
CA TYR A 67 -6.89 6.84 -12.95
C TYR A 67 -6.01 5.84 -12.21
N MET A 68 -6.31 4.55 -12.34
CA MET A 68 -5.58 3.49 -11.64
C MET A 68 -4.67 2.70 -12.57
N ILE A 69 -3.44 2.48 -12.11
CA ILE A 69 -2.41 1.70 -12.79
C ILE A 69 -1.95 0.58 -11.84
N MET A 70 -2.05 -0.68 -12.29
CA MET A 70 -1.42 -1.83 -11.62
C MET A 70 -0.09 -2.10 -12.30
N LEU A 71 1.02 -1.73 -11.66
CA LEU A 71 2.37 -1.96 -12.14
C LEU A 71 2.97 -3.21 -11.49
N LEU A 72 3.07 -4.29 -12.27
CA LEU A 72 3.56 -5.59 -11.81
C LEU A 72 4.99 -5.82 -12.32
N ILE A 73 5.95 -5.96 -11.41
CA ILE A 73 7.37 -6.08 -11.72
C ILE A 73 7.91 -7.40 -11.19
N ASP A 74 8.52 -8.18 -12.09
CA ASP A 74 9.20 -9.44 -11.78
C ASP A 74 8.25 -10.42 -11.04
N GLU A 75 6.98 -10.42 -11.43
CA GLU A 75 5.94 -11.29 -10.90
C GLU A 75 5.58 -12.39 -11.90
N ARG A 76 4.88 -13.42 -11.43
CA ARG A 76 4.55 -14.58 -12.25
C ARG A 76 3.49 -14.29 -13.33
N PRO A 77 3.61 -14.84 -14.56
CA PRO A 77 2.64 -14.62 -15.62
C PRO A 77 1.18 -14.95 -15.27
N GLU A 78 0.96 -16.02 -14.49
CA GLU A 78 -0.37 -16.43 -14.03
C GLU A 78 -0.95 -15.43 -13.01
N GLU A 79 -0.11 -14.85 -12.15
CA GLU A 79 -0.52 -13.82 -11.19
C GLU A 79 -0.85 -12.50 -11.91
N VAL A 80 -0.11 -12.15 -12.96
CA VAL A 80 -0.40 -11.01 -13.84
C VAL A 80 -1.76 -11.20 -14.54
N THR A 81 -2.01 -12.39 -15.08
CA THR A 81 -3.26 -12.69 -15.79
C THR A 81 -4.46 -12.62 -14.84
N ASP A 82 -4.32 -13.18 -13.65
CA ASP A 82 -5.33 -13.13 -12.60
C ASP A 82 -5.63 -11.69 -12.16
N MET A 83 -4.60 -10.85 -11.99
CA MET A 83 -4.76 -9.42 -11.68
C MET A 83 -5.51 -8.66 -12.78
N ALA A 84 -5.12 -8.87 -14.04
CA ALA A 84 -5.73 -8.21 -15.20
C ALA A 84 -7.22 -8.55 -15.39
N ARG A 85 -7.66 -9.72 -14.93
CA ARG A 85 -9.07 -10.13 -14.98
C ARG A 85 -9.88 -9.71 -13.75
N SER A 86 -9.22 -9.40 -12.64
CA SER A 86 -9.86 -9.19 -11.34
C SER A 86 -10.01 -7.72 -10.94
N VAL A 87 -9.26 -6.81 -11.56
CA VAL A 87 -9.20 -5.40 -11.16
C VAL A 87 -9.57 -4.50 -12.33
N ASN A 88 -10.44 -3.53 -12.08
CA ASN A 88 -10.77 -2.49 -13.05
C ASN A 88 -9.72 -1.37 -13.05
N ALA A 89 -8.53 -1.67 -13.58
CA ALA A 89 -7.40 -0.74 -13.69
C ALA A 89 -6.57 -1.04 -14.94
N GLU A 90 -5.75 -0.09 -15.38
CA GLU A 90 -4.76 -0.34 -16.42
C GLU A 90 -3.65 -1.24 -15.85
N VAL A 91 -3.55 -2.48 -16.33
CA VAL A 91 -2.51 -3.42 -15.87
C VAL A 91 -1.30 -3.37 -16.80
N ILE A 92 -0.16 -2.96 -16.25
CA ILE A 92 1.14 -2.89 -16.93
C ILE A 92 2.09 -3.82 -16.21
N ALA A 93 2.60 -4.84 -16.91
CA ALA A 93 3.44 -5.86 -16.31
C ALA A 93 4.75 -6.08 -17.07
N SER A 94 5.79 -6.45 -16.32
CA SER A 94 7.02 -7.04 -16.81
C SER A 94 7.30 -8.26 -15.94
N THR A 95 7.03 -9.46 -16.47
CA THR A 95 7.16 -10.74 -15.72
C THR A 95 8.62 -11.07 -15.44
N PHE A 96 8.87 -12.08 -14.59
CA PHE A 96 10.22 -12.53 -14.23
C PHE A 96 11.04 -13.07 -15.42
N ASP A 97 10.40 -13.35 -16.57
CA ASP A 97 11.09 -13.79 -17.79
C ASP A 97 11.86 -12.66 -18.48
N GLU A 98 11.57 -11.41 -18.09
CA GLU A 98 12.14 -10.22 -18.70
C GLU A 98 13.39 -9.73 -17.96
N PRO A 99 14.34 -9.07 -18.65
CA PRO A 99 15.56 -8.57 -18.02
C PRO A 99 15.30 -7.36 -17.10
N ALA A 100 16.20 -7.13 -16.15
CA ALA A 100 16.12 -6.05 -15.17
C ALA A 100 16.03 -4.64 -15.83
N GLU A 101 16.70 -4.44 -16.97
CA GLU A 101 16.64 -3.22 -17.77
C GLU A 101 15.21 -2.92 -18.24
N ARG A 102 14.44 -3.97 -18.59
CA ARG A 102 13.04 -3.81 -18.99
C ARG A 102 12.19 -3.39 -17.80
N HIS A 103 12.36 -4.01 -16.64
CA HIS A 103 11.63 -3.62 -15.42
C HIS A 103 11.83 -2.14 -15.11
N VAL A 104 13.08 -1.68 -15.11
CA VAL A 104 13.44 -0.27 -14.86
C VAL A 104 12.85 0.65 -15.92
N LYS A 105 12.92 0.27 -17.20
CA LYS A 105 12.38 1.05 -18.31
C LYS A 105 10.87 1.20 -18.22
N ILE A 106 10.14 0.10 -17.99
CA ILE A 106 8.67 0.11 -17.88
C ILE A 106 8.24 0.94 -16.68
N ALA A 107 8.84 0.76 -15.51
CA ALA A 107 8.55 1.56 -14.33
C ALA A 107 8.78 3.07 -14.59
N GLY A 108 9.87 3.42 -15.28
CA GLY A 108 10.15 4.80 -15.67
C GLY A 108 9.07 5.42 -16.57
N ILE A 109 8.61 4.68 -17.58
CA ILE A 109 7.55 5.14 -18.49
C ILE A 109 6.23 5.34 -17.73
N VAL A 110 5.86 4.39 -16.88
CA VAL A 110 4.63 4.48 -16.06
C VAL A 110 4.67 5.67 -15.13
N LEU A 111 5.83 5.93 -14.50
CA LEU A 111 5.99 7.08 -13.63
C LEU A 111 5.84 8.41 -14.39
N GLU A 112 6.47 8.54 -15.56
CA GLU A 112 6.35 9.76 -16.36
C GLU A 112 4.91 9.95 -16.88
N LYS A 113 4.23 8.88 -17.31
CA LYS A 113 2.80 8.92 -17.65
C LYS A 113 1.97 9.49 -16.49
N ALA A 114 2.13 8.91 -15.29
CA ALA A 114 1.38 9.34 -14.12
C ALA A 114 1.66 10.82 -13.75
N LYS A 115 2.92 11.27 -13.82
CA LYS A 115 3.26 12.68 -13.58
C LYS A 115 2.59 13.63 -14.56
N ARG A 116 2.59 13.30 -15.87
CA ARG A 116 1.92 14.13 -16.88
C ARG A 116 0.42 14.23 -16.63
N MET A 117 -0.23 13.14 -16.20
CA MET A 117 -1.65 13.15 -15.85
C MET A 117 -1.95 14.03 -14.64
N VAL A 118 -1.10 13.96 -13.61
CA VAL A 118 -1.21 14.77 -12.39
C VAL A 118 -0.98 16.26 -12.67
N GLU A 119 -0.04 16.59 -13.56
CA GLU A 119 0.17 17.96 -14.05
C GLU A 119 -1.06 18.52 -14.78
N CYS A 120 -1.85 17.65 -15.42
CA CYS A 120 -3.14 17.99 -16.03
C CYS A 120 -4.32 17.96 -15.04
N GLY A 121 -4.09 17.81 -13.73
CA GLY A 121 -5.14 17.86 -12.70
C GLY A 121 -5.80 16.52 -12.36
N HIS A 122 -5.30 15.39 -12.86
CA HIS A 122 -5.90 14.08 -12.56
C HIS A 122 -5.37 13.48 -11.24
N ASP A 123 -6.25 12.79 -10.52
CA ASP A 123 -5.85 11.90 -9.44
C ASP A 123 -5.43 10.54 -10.01
N VAL A 124 -4.20 10.13 -9.71
CA VAL A 124 -3.62 8.88 -10.22
C VAL A 124 -3.20 8.00 -9.04
N VAL A 125 -3.54 6.72 -9.11
CA VAL A 125 -3.09 5.70 -8.15
C VAL A 125 -2.25 4.67 -8.89
N ILE A 126 -1.02 4.45 -8.43
CA ILE A 126 -0.18 3.34 -8.88
C ILE A 126 -0.12 2.31 -7.75
N PHE A 127 -0.60 1.11 -8.03
CA PHE A 127 -0.30 -0.07 -7.23
C PHE A 127 0.97 -0.72 -7.79
N LEU A 128 2.04 -0.73 -7.00
CA LEU A 128 3.32 -1.32 -7.41
C LEU A 128 3.54 -2.66 -6.67
N ASP A 129 3.59 -3.75 -7.44
CA ASP A 129 3.88 -5.07 -6.92
C ASP A 129 5.13 -5.66 -7.62
N SER A 130 6.35 -5.51 -7.08
CA SER A 130 6.70 -4.92 -5.78
C SER A 130 7.84 -3.91 -5.86
N ILE A 131 7.93 -3.04 -4.84
CA ILE A 131 9.03 -2.06 -4.74
C ILE A 131 10.36 -2.74 -4.43
N THR A 132 10.34 -3.86 -3.70
CA THR A 132 11.53 -4.66 -3.40
C THR A 132 12.15 -5.21 -4.69
N ARG A 133 11.33 -5.81 -5.56
CA ARG A 133 11.80 -6.33 -6.86
C ARG A 133 12.26 -5.22 -7.79
N LEU A 134 11.55 -4.09 -7.82
CA LEU A 134 11.99 -2.93 -8.59
C LEU A 134 13.37 -2.41 -8.10
N ALA A 135 13.57 -2.30 -6.79
CA ALA A 135 14.85 -1.88 -6.22
C ALA A 135 15.99 -2.87 -6.53
N ARG A 136 15.72 -4.18 -6.50
CA ARG A 136 16.66 -5.21 -6.96
C ARG A 136 17.04 -5.00 -8.43
N ALA A 137 16.07 -4.77 -9.30
CA ALA A 137 16.33 -4.50 -10.71
C ALA A 137 17.21 -3.25 -10.89
N TYR A 138 16.94 -2.16 -10.16
CA TYR A 138 17.80 -0.98 -10.16
C TYR A 138 19.22 -1.25 -9.66
N ASN A 139 19.39 -2.11 -8.65
CA ASN A 139 20.71 -2.52 -8.16
C ASN A 139 21.50 -3.29 -9.21
N THR A 140 20.85 -4.19 -9.94
CA THR A 140 21.48 -4.99 -11.01
C THR A 140 21.94 -4.11 -12.18
N VAL A 141 21.16 -3.11 -12.59
CA VAL A 141 21.47 -2.28 -13.77
C VAL A 141 22.34 -1.07 -13.47
N SER A 142 22.54 -0.72 -12.19
CA SER A 142 23.29 0.47 -11.81
C SER A 142 24.79 0.23 -12.01
N PRO A 143 25.54 1.19 -12.60
CA PRO A 143 26.99 1.11 -12.63
C PRO A 143 27.55 1.04 -11.21
N ALA A 144 28.57 0.19 -11.00
CA ALA A 144 29.20 0.05 -9.70
C ALA A 144 29.78 1.39 -9.22
N SER A 145 29.36 1.82 -8.03
CA SER A 145 29.85 3.05 -7.39
C SER A 145 31.19 2.87 -6.68
N GLY A 146 31.63 1.62 -6.52
CA GLY A 146 32.77 1.25 -5.68
C GLY A 146 32.45 1.21 -4.18
N LYS A 147 31.20 1.53 -3.78
CA LYS A 147 30.74 1.48 -2.38
C LYS A 147 29.51 0.57 -2.27
N VAL A 148 29.70 -0.56 -1.61
CA VAL A 148 28.63 -1.54 -1.37
C VAL A 148 28.19 -1.45 0.09
N LEU A 149 26.90 -1.21 0.30
CA LEU A 149 26.25 -1.22 1.61
C LEU A 149 26.04 -2.67 2.09
N SER A 150 25.56 -2.81 3.33
CA SER A 150 25.13 -4.11 3.85
C SER A 150 24.13 -4.78 2.89
N GLY A 151 24.18 -6.12 2.80
CA GLY A 151 23.27 -6.88 1.94
C GLY A 151 23.58 -6.82 0.45
N GLY A 152 24.71 -6.24 0.02
CA GLY A 152 25.12 -6.23 -1.40
C GLY A 152 24.43 -5.15 -2.24
N VAL A 153 23.87 -4.13 -1.59
CA VAL A 153 23.23 -2.99 -2.26
C VAL A 153 24.27 -1.93 -2.58
N ASP A 154 24.37 -1.51 -3.83
CA ASP A 154 25.23 -0.39 -4.22
C ASP A 154 24.69 0.93 -3.63
N ALA A 155 25.57 1.80 -3.13
CA ALA A 155 25.18 3.03 -2.46
C ALA A 155 24.31 3.96 -3.34
N ASN A 156 24.46 3.91 -4.66
CA ASN A 156 23.69 4.72 -5.60
C ASN A 156 22.45 4.01 -6.15
N ALA A 157 22.35 2.68 -5.99
CA ALA A 157 21.27 1.89 -6.58
C ALA A 157 19.88 2.29 -6.07
N LEU A 158 19.76 2.69 -4.80
CA LEU A 158 18.48 3.03 -4.18
C LEU A 158 17.98 4.44 -4.50
N HIS A 159 18.82 5.30 -5.09
CA HIS A 159 18.44 6.68 -5.37
C HIS A 159 17.26 6.77 -6.36
N LYS A 160 17.28 6.02 -7.46
CA LYS A 160 16.20 6.02 -8.46
C LYS A 160 14.90 5.39 -7.93
N PRO A 161 14.92 4.21 -7.29
CA PRO A 161 13.74 3.66 -6.61
C PRO A 161 13.13 4.61 -5.57
N LYS A 162 13.95 5.28 -4.73
CA LYS A 162 13.47 6.28 -3.76
C LYS A 162 12.81 7.46 -4.45
N ARG A 163 13.34 7.93 -5.58
CA ARG A 163 12.70 8.97 -6.40
C ARG A 163 11.39 8.51 -7.04
N PHE A 164 11.28 7.24 -7.43
CA PHE A 164 10.02 6.66 -7.92
C PHE A 164 8.95 6.71 -6.83
N PHE A 165 9.24 6.14 -5.65
CA PHE A 165 8.26 6.08 -4.56
C PHE A 165 7.97 7.46 -3.95
N GLY A 166 9.00 8.30 -3.81
CA GLY A 166 8.88 9.68 -3.38
C GLY A 166 8.20 10.61 -4.40
N ALA A 167 7.87 10.14 -5.60
CA ALA A 167 7.09 10.93 -6.54
C ALA A 167 5.65 11.11 -6.05
N ALA A 168 5.09 10.14 -5.31
CA ALA A 168 3.74 10.24 -4.77
C ALA A 168 3.62 11.41 -3.77
N ARG A 169 2.61 12.24 -4.01
CA ARG A 169 2.35 13.49 -3.28
C ARG A 169 0.97 14.03 -3.65
N ASN A 170 0.34 14.71 -2.69
CA ASN A 170 -0.77 15.61 -2.95
C ASN A 170 -0.22 16.94 -3.47
N ILE A 171 -0.92 17.59 -4.39
CA ILE A 171 -0.46 18.84 -5.03
C ILE A 171 -1.51 19.92 -4.88
N GLU A 172 -1.10 21.03 -4.30
CA GLU A 172 -1.93 22.22 -4.21
C GLU A 172 -2.32 22.72 -5.62
N ASN A 173 -3.62 22.93 -5.85
CA ASN A 173 -4.18 23.36 -7.14
C ASN A 173 -3.86 22.43 -8.33
N GLY A 174 -3.59 21.15 -8.07
CA GLY A 174 -3.34 20.12 -9.08
C GLY A 174 -4.06 18.82 -8.77
N GLY A 175 -3.69 17.75 -9.46
CA GLY A 175 -4.12 16.39 -9.10
C GLY A 175 -3.22 15.78 -8.03
N SER A 176 -3.45 14.52 -7.68
CA SER A 176 -2.60 13.79 -6.74
C SER A 176 -1.96 12.55 -7.36
N LEU A 177 -0.73 12.22 -6.93
CA LEU A 177 -0.11 10.93 -7.24
C LEU A 177 -0.07 10.08 -5.97
N THR A 178 -0.83 9.01 -5.95
CA THR A 178 -0.80 8.00 -4.90
C THR A 178 0.01 6.80 -5.36
N ILE A 179 0.93 6.31 -4.53
CA ILE A 179 1.66 5.06 -4.79
C ILE A 179 1.46 4.16 -3.59
N LEU A 180 0.86 3.00 -3.83
CA LEU A 180 0.72 1.91 -2.86
C LEU A 180 1.61 0.78 -3.33
N ALA A 181 2.72 0.56 -2.65
CA ALA A 181 3.71 -0.42 -3.07
C ALA A 181 3.84 -1.54 -2.05
N THR A 182 3.96 -2.77 -2.53
CA THR A 182 4.26 -3.91 -1.66
C THR A 182 5.75 -3.97 -1.40
N ALA A 183 6.11 -4.23 -0.14
CA ALA A 183 7.49 -4.45 0.28
C ALA A 183 7.60 -5.83 0.93
N LEU A 184 8.54 -6.63 0.44
CA LEU A 184 8.80 -7.97 0.97
C LEU A 184 9.74 -7.89 2.17
N ILE A 185 9.36 -8.55 3.26
CA ILE A 185 10.17 -8.75 4.47
C ILE A 185 10.28 -10.25 4.80
N ASP A 186 11.19 -10.61 5.70
CA ASP A 186 11.45 -11.98 6.15
C ASP A 186 11.68 -12.97 4.99
N THR A 187 12.34 -12.51 3.93
CA THR A 187 12.70 -13.34 2.76
C THR A 187 13.97 -14.17 2.98
N GLY A 188 14.68 -13.91 4.09
CA GLY A 188 16.02 -14.44 4.35
C GLY A 188 17.14 -13.68 3.62
N SER A 189 16.82 -12.61 2.88
CA SER A 189 17.78 -11.77 2.18
C SER A 189 18.05 -10.48 2.95
N LYS A 190 19.30 -10.29 3.40
CA LYS A 190 19.76 -9.01 3.99
C LYS A 190 19.59 -7.83 3.03
N MET A 191 19.61 -8.08 1.72
CA MET A 191 19.36 -7.05 0.72
C MET A 191 17.93 -6.48 0.85
N ASP A 192 16.94 -7.35 1.08
CA ASP A 192 15.54 -6.94 1.17
C ASP A 192 15.27 -6.18 2.47
N GLU A 193 15.92 -6.58 3.57
CA GLU A 193 15.88 -5.84 4.84
C GLU A 193 16.39 -4.41 4.68
N VAL A 194 17.55 -4.23 4.01
CA VAL A 194 18.12 -2.90 3.74
C VAL A 194 17.22 -2.08 2.82
N ILE A 195 16.67 -2.72 1.77
CA ILE A 195 15.71 -2.06 0.87
C ILE A 195 14.48 -1.58 1.65
N PHE A 196 13.92 -2.44 2.50
CA PHE A 196 12.73 -2.12 3.28
C PHE A 196 12.96 -0.91 4.21
N GLU A 197 14.05 -0.91 4.98
CA GLU A 197 14.35 0.19 5.90
C GLU A 197 14.52 1.55 5.18
N GLU A 198 15.12 1.54 3.98
CA GLU A 198 15.27 2.74 3.16
C GLU A 198 13.95 3.31 2.64
N PHE A 199 12.97 2.45 2.35
CA PHE A 199 11.65 2.87 1.92
C PHE A 199 10.72 3.22 3.06
N LYS A 200 10.85 2.56 4.21
CA LYS A 200 10.08 2.85 5.43
C LYS A 200 10.17 4.33 5.80
N GLY A 201 11.38 4.91 5.77
CA GLY A 201 11.58 6.33 6.02
C GLY A 201 11.05 7.28 4.93
N THR A 202 10.75 6.77 3.73
CA THR A 202 10.24 7.56 2.59
C THR A 202 8.70 7.59 2.56
N GLY A 203 8.05 6.52 3.03
CA GLY A 203 6.61 6.38 3.10
C GLY A 203 5.96 7.24 4.17
N ASN A 204 4.63 7.38 4.09
CA ASN A 204 3.81 8.02 5.11
C ASN A 204 2.57 7.19 5.49
N MET A 205 2.44 5.97 4.96
CA MET A 205 1.49 4.95 5.41
C MET A 205 2.18 3.60 5.38
N GLU A 206 1.94 2.79 6.40
CA GLU A 206 2.47 1.43 6.53
C GLU A 206 1.32 0.49 6.92
N LEU A 207 1.12 -0.54 6.12
CA LEU A 207 0.15 -1.60 6.34
C LEU A 207 0.92 -2.92 6.45
N GLN A 208 1.06 -3.43 7.67
CA GLN A 208 1.83 -4.64 7.92
C GLN A 208 0.92 -5.87 7.85
N LEU A 209 1.32 -6.87 7.07
CA LEU A 209 0.74 -8.20 7.09
C LEU A 209 1.52 -9.11 8.03
N ASP A 210 0.79 -9.94 8.78
CA ASP A 210 1.36 -10.86 9.76
C ASP A 210 1.18 -12.31 9.32
N ARG A 211 2.30 -13.01 9.17
CA ARG A 211 2.32 -14.43 8.83
C ARG A 211 1.59 -15.30 9.86
N ASN A 212 1.61 -14.96 11.14
CA ASN A 212 0.93 -15.71 12.19
C ASN A 212 -0.59 -15.69 12.02
N LEU A 213 -1.15 -14.55 11.59
CA LEU A 213 -2.57 -14.44 11.21
C LEU A 213 -2.87 -15.35 10.02
N SER A 214 -2.08 -15.26 8.95
CA SER A 214 -2.30 -16.07 7.74
C SER A 214 -2.16 -17.58 7.98
N ASN A 215 -1.22 -17.99 8.85
CA ASN A 215 -1.02 -19.40 9.21
C ASN A 215 -2.23 -19.97 9.95
N LYS A 216 -2.93 -19.14 10.73
CA LYS A 216 -4.20 -19.47 11.38
C LYS A 216 -5.43 -19.26 10.47
N ARG A 217 -5.22 -18.88 9.20
CA ARG A 217 -6.28 -18.56 8.23
C ARG A 217 -7.18 -17.38 8.65
N ILE A 218 -6.62 -16.45 9.42
CA ILE A 218 -7.28 -15.19 9.76
C ILE A 218 -6.98 -14.19 8.65
N PHE A 219 -8.02 -13.77 7.92
CA PHE A 219 -7.95 -12.78 6.84
C PHE A 219 -8.96 -11.64 7.07
N PRO A 220 -8.62 -10.39 6.74
CA PRO A 220 -7.32 -9.93 6.23
C PRO A 220 -6.21 -10.10 7.28
N ALA A 221 -5.03 -10.56 6.86
CA ALA A 221 -3.92 -10.87 7.77
C ALA A 221 -3.15 -9.61 8.18
N VAL A 222 -3.86 -8.53 8.53
CA VAL A 222 -3.29 -7.22 8.83
C VAL A 222 -2.96 -7.14 10.32
N ASN A 223 -1.72 -6.77 10.65
CA ASN A 223 -1.35 -6.36 11.99
C ASN A 223 -1.87 -4.93 12.24
N ILE A 224 -3.08 -4.84 12.78
CA ILE A 224 -3.77 -3.57 13.04
C ILE A 224 -3.10 -2.70 14.11
N VAL A 225 -2.27 -3.31 14.96
CA VAL A 225 -1.51 -2.60 16.01
C VAL A 225 -0.29 -1.91 15.39
N ALA A 226 0.41 -2.58 14.47
CA ALA A 226 1.59 -2.04 13.81
C ALA A 226 1.27 -1.15 12.59
N SER A 227 0.09 -1.30 12.00
CA SER A 227 -0.33 -0.52 10.83
C SER A 227 -0.78 0.89 11.19
N SER A 228 -0.37 1.87 10.39
CA SER A 228 -0.64 3.28 10.66
C SER A 228 -0.54 4.17 9.41
N THR A 229 -1.11 5.36 9.51
CA THR A 229 -0.94 6.44 8.52
C THR A 229 -0.52 7.71 9.24
N ARG A 230 0.53 8.36 8.74
CA ARG A 230 0.99 9.63 9.29
C ARG A 230 0.02 10.74 8.87
N ARG A 231 -0.35 11.59 9.83
CA ARG A 231 -1.33 12.67 9.67
C ARG A 231 -2.72 12.17 9.24
N ASP A 232 -3.15 11.05 9.82
CA ASP A 232 -4.52 10.56 9.67
C ASP A 232 -5.57 11.53 10.24
N ASP A 233 -5.17 12.50 11.08
CA ASP A 233 -5.96 13.66 11.52
C ASP A 233 -6.50 14.52 10.36
N LEU A 234 -5.86 14.48 9.20
CA LEU A 234 -6.32 15.18 7.99
C LEU A 234 -7.31 14.36 7.15
N LEU A 235 -7.41 13.06 7.40
CA LEU A 235 -8.19 12.12 6.59
C LEU A 235 -9.47 11.66 7.28
N LEU A 236 -9.51 11.74 8.62
CA LEU A 236 -10.61 11.29 9.45
C LEU A 236 -11.23 12.48 10.18
N ASP A 237 -12.55 12.46 10.33
CA ASP A 237 -13.23 13.46 11.14
C ASP A 237 -12.93 13.26 12.64
N LYS A 238 -13.21 14.30 13.43
CA LYS A 238 -12.90 14.32 14.86
C LYS A 238 -13.56 13.17 15.64
N GLN A 239 -14.81 12.82 15.33
CA GLN A 239 -15.51 11.77 16.05
C GLN A 239 -14.88 10.40 15.77
N THR A 240 -14.51 10.15 14.51
CA THR A 240 -13.78 8.94 14.14
C THR A 240 -12.41 8.87 14.82
N LEU A 241 -11.65 9.97 14.84
CA LEU A 241 -10.34 10.03 15.50
C LEU A 241 -10.42 9.72 17.00
N ASP A 242 -11.34 10.37 17.72
CA ASP A 242 -11.50 10.18 19.16
C ASP A 242 -11.81 8.70 19.50
N ARG A 243 -12.66 8.06 18.69
CA ARG A 243 -13.01 6.64 18.87
C ARG A 243 -11.90 5.70 18.47
N MET A 244 -11.22 5.97 17.36
CA MET A 244 -10.06 5.20 16.93
C MET A 244 -8.93 5.27 17.95
N TRP A 245 -8.76 6.40 18.63
CA TRP A 245 -7.79 6.54 19.71
C TRP A 245 -8.10 5.61 20.89
N ILE A 246 -9.36 5.56 21.34
CA ILE A 246 -9.81 4.64 22.40
C ILE A 246 -9.60 3.19 21.97
N LEU A 247 -10.04 2.84 20.75
CA LEU A 247 -9.88 1.50 20.20
C LEU A 247 -8.40 1.08 20.13
N ARG A 248 -7.53 1.93 19.58
CA ARG A 248 -6.08 1.64 19.51
C ARG A 248 -5.45 1.46 20.89
N LYS A 249 -5.87 2.26 21.89
CA LYS A 249 -5.41 2.12 23.27
C LYS A 249 -5.88 0.81 23.91
N TYR A 250 -7.08 0.35 23.58
CA TYR A 250 -7.58 -0.94 24.04
C TYR A 250 -6.84 -2.12 23.38
N LEU A 251 -6.53 -1.99 22.09
CA LEU A 251 -5.82 -3.02 21.32
C LEU A 251 -4.30 -3.08 21.60
N SER A 252 -3.70 -2.04 22.20
CA SER A 252 -2.25 -1.97 22.35
C SER A 252 -1.66 -3.04 23.27
N ASP A 253 -2.46 -3.56 24.19
CA ASP A 253 -2.05 -4.61 25.13
C ASP A 253 -2.28 -6.02 24.57
N MET A 254 -2.90 -6.14 23.40
CA MET A 254 -3.20 -7.41 22.75
C MET A 254 -2.08 -7.81 21.78
N ASN A 255 -1.87 -9.12 21.61
CA ASN A 255 -1.06 -9.60 20.50
C ASN A 255 -1.84 -9.46 19.16
N PRO A 256 -1.16 -9.50 18.00
CA PRO A 256 -1.81 -9.29 16.70
C PRO A 256 -2.99 -10.23 16.40
N ILE A 257 -2.93 -11.48 16.90
CA ILE A 257 -4.00 -12.47 16.69
C ILE A 257 -5.24 -12.07 17.49
N GLU A 258 -5.09 -11.80 18.79
CA GLU A 258 -6.18 -11.36 19.66
C GLU A 258 -6.83 -10.07 19.16
N ALA A 259 -6.00 -9.09 18.77
CA ALA A 259 -6.47 -7.82 18.26
C ALA A 259 -7.30 -7.98 16.99
N MET A 260 -6.81 -8.77 16.02
CA MET A 260 -7.50 -9.00 14.76
C MET A 260 -8.79 -9.82 14.95
N ASP A 261 -8.78 -10.87 15.77
CA ASP A 261 -9.97 -11.67 16.06
C ASP A 261 -11.05 -10.83 16.75
N PHE A 262 -10.68 -10.00 17.74
CA PHE A 262 -11.60 -9.09 18.42
C PHE A 262 -12.26 -8.10 17.45
N VAL A 263 -11.45 -7.44 16.60
CA VAL A 263 -11.96 -6.47 15.64
C VAL A 263 -12.81 -7.16 14.57
N LYS A 264 -12.36 -8.30 14.06
CA LYS A 264 -13.09 -9.08 13.05
C LYS A 264 -14.48 -9.49 13.54
N ASP A 265 -14.57 -10.09 14.72
CA ASP A 265 -15.84 -10.54 15.31
C ASP A 265 -16.88 -9.41 15.41
N ARG A 266 -16.42 -8.20 15.76
CA ARG A 266 -17.29 -7.02 15.86
C ARG A 266 -17.62 -6.39 14.51
N LEU A 267 -16.66 -6.33 13.58
CA LEU A 267 -16.91 -5.83 12.23
C LEU A 267 -17.93 -6.71 11.52
N GLU A 268 -17.85 -8.04 11.63
CA GLU A 268 -18.81 -8.96 11.01
C GLU A 268 -20.25 -8.80 11.56
N LYS A 269 -20.41 -8.31 12.79
CA LYS A 269 -21.71 -8.07 13.43
C LYS A 269 -22.30 -6.69 13.13
N THR A 270 -21.59 -5.85 12.39
CA THR A 270 -21.98 -4.46 12.12
C THR A 270 -22.03 -4.21 10.62
N LYS A 271 -22.96 -3.36 10.20
CA LYS A 271 -23.21 -3.03 8.79
C LYS A 271 -22.05 -2.25 8.19
N ASP A 272 -21.48 -1.31 8.92
CA ASP A 272 -20.43 -0.40 8.45
C ASP A 272 -19.48 0.01 9.59
N ASN A 273 -18.48 0.81 9.24
CA ASN A 273 -17.46 1.28 10.18
C ASN A 273 -18.02 2.26 11.22
N ASP A 274 -19.05 3.03 10.88
CA ASP A 274 -19.65 3.99 11.80
C ASP A 274 -20.42 3.26 12.90
N GLU A 275 -21.24 2.26 12.53
CA GLU A 275 -21.94 1.39 13.48
C GLU A 275 -20.95 0.64 14.39
N PHE A 276 -19.87 0.10 13.81
CA PHE A 276 -18.80 -0.53 14.58
C PHE A 276 -18.23 0.42 15.65
N LEU A 277 -17.83 1.62 15.26
CA LEU A 277 -17.28 2.61 16.19
C LEU A 277 -18.32 3.08 17.22
N MET A 278 -19.61 3.12 16.86
CA MET A 278 -20.69 3.44 17.81
C MET A 278 -20.91 2.34 18.85
N SER A 279 -20.80 1.07 18.44
CA SER A 279 -21.02 -0.11 19.30
C SER A 279 -19.98 -0.26 20.42
N MET A 280 -18.86 0.46 20.33
CA MET A 280 -17.80 0.44 21.33
C MET A 280 -18.13 1.24 22.60
N ASN A 281 -19.23 1.98 22.62
CA ASN A 281 -19.70 2.77 23.77
C ASN A 281 -20.57 1.97 24.77
N SER A 282 -20.56 0.63 24.68
CA SER A 282 -21.29 -0.28 25.57
C SER A 282 -20.40 -1.33 26.18
#